data_AF-A0A7K4MKZ9-F1
#
_entry.id   AF-A0A7K4MKZ9-F1
#
_cell.length_a   1.000
_cell.length_b   1.000
_cell.length_c   1.000
_cell.angle_alpha   90.00
_cell.angle_beta   90.00
_cell.angle_gamma   90.00
#
_symmetry.space_group_name_H-M   'P 1'
#
loop_
_entity.id
_entity.type
_entity.pdbx_description
1 polymer ?
#
loop_
_entity_poly.entity_id
_entity_poly.type
_entity_poly.pdbx_seq_one_letter_code
_entity_poly.pdbx_strand_id
1 'polypeptide(L)' 'MKYLCRTCKKECDDIPTHMMKVHKFSKSIIESQLKSNPNTFKNAFEVL' A
#
# COMPACT_ATOMS: atom_id res chain seq x y z
N MET A 1 1.04 -11.81 5.53
CA MET A 1 1.11 -12.07 4.08
C MET A 1 2.15 -11.12 3.52
N LYS A 2 3.01 -11.57 2.62
CA LYS A 2 3.96 -10.67 1.97
C LYS A 2 3.29 -10.07 0.73
N TYR A 3 3.60 -8.81 0.45
CA TYR A 3 3.08 -8.07 -0.68
C TYR A 3 4.23 -7.54 -1.52
N LEU A 4 4.13 -7.63 -2.83
CA LEU A 4 5.06 -7.01 -3.77
C LEU A 4 4.40 -5.77 -4.37
N CYS A 5 4.97 -4.58 -4.14
CA CYS A 5 4.51 -3.37 -4.80
C CYS A 5 4.83 -3.45 -6.30
N ARG A 6 3.81 -3.41 -7.17
CA ARG A 6 4.02 -3.48 -8.63
C ARG A 6 4.82 -2.30 -9.19
N THR A 7 4.70 -1.13 -8.57
CA THR A 7 5.35 0.09 -9.04
C THR A 7 6.86 0.10 -8.80
N CYS A 8 7.29 -0.31 -7.59
CA CYS A 8 8.71 -0.27 -7.21
C CYS A 8 9.35 -1.65 -7.06
N LYS A 9 8.59 -2.73 -7.30
CA LYS A 9 9.02 -4.13 -7.18
C LYS A 9 9.69 -4.44 -5.85
N LYS A 10 9.20 -3.81 -4.78
CA LYS A 10 9.68 -4.04 -3.41
C LYS A 10 8.68 -4.90 -2.64
N GLU A 11 9.22 -5.85 -1.91
CA GLU A 11 8.48 -6.69 -0.98
C GLU A 11 8.22 -5.92 0.31
N CYS A 12 7.02 -6.08 0.86
CA CYS A 12 6.59 -5.46 2.11
C CYS A 12 5.53 -6.32 2.78
N ASP A 13 5.55 -6.36 4.11
CA ASP A 13 4.53 -7.08 4.89
C ASP A 13 3.22 -6.28 5.03
N ASP A 14 3.32 -4.94 4.89
CA ASP A 14 2.21 -4.01 5.05
C ASP A 14 2.15 -2.97 3.92
N ILE A 15 1.07 -3.02 3.14
CA ILE A 15 0.76 -2.06 2.07
C ILE A 15 0.71 -0.60 2.59
N PRO A 16 0.01 -0.28 3.70
CA PRO A 16 -0.08 1.09 4.20
C PRO A 16 1.28 1.63 4.63
N THR A 17 2.07 0.78 5.30
CA THR A 17 3.42 1.10 5.76
C THR A 17 4.36 1.35 4.59
N HIS A 18 4.26 0.54 3.53
CA HIS A 18 5.01 0.76 2.29
C HIS A 18 4.66 2.11 1.65
N MET A 19 3.38 2.44 1.54
CA MET A 19 2.94 3.72 0.98
C MET A 19 3.46 4.92 1.80
N MET A 20 3.49 4.81 3.13
CA MET A 20 4.04 5.87 3.99
C MET A 20 5.56 5.99 3.88
N LYS A 21 6.30 4.88 3.94
CA LYS A 21 7.78 4.92 4.00
C LYS A 21 8.43 5.09 2.63
N VAL A 22 7.92 4.40 1.61
CA VAL A 22 8.52 4.37 0.26
C VAL A 22 7.97 5.48 -0.61
N HIS A 23 6.65 5.63 -0.65
CA HIS A 23 6.00 6.65 -1.48
C HIS A 23 5.77 7.99 -0.74
N LYS A 24 6.16 8.07 0.55
CA LYS A 24 6.03 9.27 1.38
C LYS A 24 4.60 9.83 1.44
N PHE A 25 3.60 8.98 1.26
CA PHE A 25 2.21 9.38 1.42
C PHE A 25 1.88 9.64 2.89
N SER A 26 1.05 10.67 3.13
CA SER A 26 0.55 10.97 4.47
C SER A 26 -0.39 9.88 4.95
N LYS A 27 -0.25 9.49 6.22
CA LYS A 27 -1.12 8.50 6.87
C LYS A 27 -2.61 8.85 6.71
N SER A 28 -2.97 10.12 6.91
CA SER A 28 -4.36 10.59 6.78
C SER A 28 -4.95 10.36 5.39
N ILE A 29 -4.13 10.46 4.33
CA ILE A 29 -4.59 10.22 2.95
C ILE A 29 -4.83 8.73 2.74
N ILE A 30 -3.89 7.89 3.18
CA ILE A 30 -4.00 6.42 3.08
C ILE A 30 -5.22 5.94 3.85
N GLU A 31 -5.42 6.42 5.08
CA GLU A 31 -6.58 6.07 5.90
C GLU A 31 -7.89 6.56 5.29
N SER A 32 -7.92 7.79 4.75
CA SER A 32 -9.10 8.31 4.05
C SER A 32 -9.45 7.48 2.82
N GLN A 33 -8.45 7.10 2.02
CA GLN A 33 -8.64 6.24 0.85
C GLN A 33 -9.10 4.83 1.24
N LEU A 34 -8.50 4.22 2.26
CA LEU A 34 -8.94 2.91 2.77
C LEU A 34 -10.36 2.95 3.36
N LYS A 35 -10.71 4.04 4.04
CA LYS A 35 -12.06 4.25 4.58
C LYS A 35 -13.09 4.39 3.47
N SER A 36 -12.75 5.09 2.38
CA SER A 36 -13.64 5.22 1.22
C SER A 36 -13.70 3.95 0.38
N ASN A 37 -12.59 3.24 0.23
CA ASN A 37 -12.51 1.99 -0.50
C ASN A 37 -11.36 1.13 0.08
N PRO A 38 -11.68 0.04 0.80
CA PRO A 38 -10.66 -0.81 1.42
C PRO A 38 -9.79 -1.56 0.40
N ASN A 39 -10.22 -1.64 -0.87
CA ASN A 39 -9.47 -2.28 -1.94
C ASN A 39 -8.61 -1.30 -2.75
N THR A 40 -8.48 -0.02 -2.33
CA THR A 40 -7.77 1.02 -3.08
C THR A 40 -6.38 0.57 -3.55
N PHE A 41 -5.62 -0.07 -2.68
CA PHE A 41 -4.26 -0.50 -2.98
C PHE A 41 -4.15 -1.96 -3.44
N LYS A 42 -5.25 -2.73 -3.43
CA LYS A 42 -5.23 -4.16 -3.73
C LYS A 42 -4.66 -4.47 -5.13
N ASN A 43 -4.92 -3.62 -6.12
CA ASN A 43 -4.42 -3.80 -7.48
C ASN A 43 -2.98 -3.28 -7.68
N ALA A 44 -2.48 -2.48 -6.74
CA ALA A 44 -1.12 -1.94 -6.76
C ALA A 44 -0.09 -2.89 -6.15
N PHE A 45 -0.55 -3.92 -5.43
CA PHE A 45 0.30 -4.90 -4.77
C PHE A 45 -0.09 -6.32 -5.19
N GLU A 46 0.90 -7.16 -5.44
CA GLU A 46 0.71 -8.59 -5.62
C GLU A 46 0.93 -9.31 -4.30
N VAL A 47 0.16 -10.36 -4.05
CA VAL A 47 0.38 -11.23 -2.88
C VAL A 47 1.49 -12.22 -3.26
N LEU A 48 2.49 -12.33 -2.39
CA LEU A 48 3.57 -13.32 -2.45
C LEU A 48 3.30 -14.47 -1.49
#